data_AF-A0A1Y1R184-F1
#
_entry.id   AF-A0A1Y1R184-F1
#
_cell.length_a   1.000
_cell.length_b   1.000
_cell.length_c   1.000
_cell.angle_alpha   90.00
_cell.angle_beta   90.00
_cell.angle_gamma   90.00
#
_symmetry.space_group_name_H-M   'P 1'
#
loop_
_entity.id
_entity.type
_entity.pdbx_description
1 polymer ?
#
loop_
_entity_poly.entity_id
_entity_poly.type
_entity_poly.pdbx_seq_one_letter_code
_entity_poly.pdbx_strand_id
1 'polypeptide(L)'
;MEYLTGTVKWFSNAKGLGFINPIPESHQEDIFIHYSVIQMDGFKTLKAGQTVKFLIERGDKGFLATCVIPVYETRDEYLILRRQQGETAQET
;
A
#
# COMPACT_ATOMS: atom_id res chain seq x y z
N MET A 1 -0.43 -17.50 -3.08
CA MET A 1 -1.29 -16.30 -3.13
C MET A 1 -0.52 -15.21 -3.87
N GLU A 2 -1.19 -14.49 -4.76
CA GLU A 2 -0.58 -13.46 -5.61
C GLU A 2 -0.88 -12.06 -5.06
N TYR A 3 0.08 -11.14 -5.18
CA TYR A 3 -0.12 -9.74 -4.82
C TYR A 3 -0.93 -9.02 -5.88
N LEU A 4 -1.98 -8.33 -5.44
CA LEU A 4 -2.73 -7.37 -6.24
C LEU A 4 -2.22 -5.95 -5.96
N THR A 5 -2.46 -5.08 -6.93
CA THR A 5 -2.22 -3.63 -6.78
C THR A 5 -3.56 -2.92 -6.75
N GLY A 6 -3.65 -1.81 -6.02
CA GLY A 6 -4.84 -0.99 -5.94
C GLY A 6 -4.55 0.39 -5.39
N THR A 7 -5.59 1.22 -5.35
CA THR A 7 -5.54 2.59 -4.86
C THR A 7 -6.41 2.72 -3.63
N VAL A 8 -5.88 3.29 -2.56
CA VAL A 8 -6.63 3.54 -1.34
C VAL A 8 -7.77 4.52 -1.63
N LYS A 9 -9.02 4.05 -1.49
CA LYS A 9 -10.22 4.86 -1.69
C LYS A 9 -10.35 5.88 -0.56
N TRP A 10 -10.24 5.39 0.67
CA TRP A 10 -10.19 6.20 1.88
C TRP A 10 -9.57 5.39 3.02
N PHE A 11 -8.96 6.09 3.97
CA PHE A 11 -8.46 5.50 5.21
C PHE A 11 -8.62 6.49 6.36
N SER A 12 -9.11 6.00 7.50
CA SER A 12 -9.29 6.78 8.72
C SER A 12 -8.18 6.44 9.71
N ASN A 13 -7.23 7.35 9.89
CA ASN A 13 -6.12 7.18 10.83
C ASN A 13 -6.59 7.02 12.28
N ALA A 14 -7.69 7.68 12.64
CA ALA A 14 -8.27 7.59 13.98
C ALA A 14 -8.89 6.22 14.26
N LYS A 15 -9.49 5.58 13.24
CA LYS A 15 -10.13 4.26 13.38
C LYS A 15 -9.21 3.10 12.98
N GLY A 16 -8.13 3.38 12.25
CA GLY A 16 -7.24 2.36 11.68
C GLY A 16 -7.91 1.51 10.60
N LEU A 17 -8.85 2.08 9.84
CA LEU A 17 -9.72 1.36 8.91
C LEU A 17 -9.88 2.10 7.58
N GLY A 18 -10.05 1.37 6.48
CA GLY A 18 -10.26 1.95 5.16
C GLY A 18 -10.75 0.95 4.12
N PHE A 19 -10.75 1.40 2.86
CA PHE A 19 -11.01 0.57 1.69
C PHE A 19 -10.04 0.87 0.55
N ILE A 20 -9.77 -0.14 -0.27
CA ILE A 20 -8.93 -0.08 -1.46
C ILE A 20 -9.77 -0.42 -2.69
N ASN A 21 -9.61 0.37 -3.75
CA ASN A 21 -10.08 0.04 -5.08
C ASN A 21 -8.99 -0.78 -5.78
N PRO A 22 -9.18 -2.08 -6.04
CA PRO A 22 -8.20 -2.90 -6.75
C PRO A 22 -8.11 -2.46 -8.23
N ILE A 23 -6.91 -2.52 -8.80
CA ILE A 23 -6.66 -2.15 -10.20
C ILE A 23 -7.03 -3.25 -11.22
N PRO A 24 -7.06 -4.57 -10.92
CA PRO A 24 -7.70 -5.51 -11.85
C PRO A 24 -9.24 -5.47 -11.73
N GLU A 25 -9.93 -5.20 -12.86
CA GLU A 25 -11.40 -5.18 -12.96
C GLU A 25 -12.07 -6.52 -12.61
N SER A 26 -11.30 -7.62 -12.53
CA SER A 26 -11.78 -8.91 -12.05
C SER A 26 -12.29 -8.86 -10.59
N HIS A 27 -11.85 -7.87 -9.82
CA HIS A 27 -12.32 -7.64 -8.45
C HIS A 27 -13.03 -6.28 -8.39
N GLN A 28 -14.30 -6.21 -8.78
CA GLN A 28 -15.07 -4.94 -8.73
C GLN A 28 -15.51 -4.52 -7.32
N GLU A 29 -15.33 -5.38 -6.31
CA GLU A 29 -15.71 -5.09 -4.94
C GLU A 29 -14.63 -4.31 -4.19
N ASP A 30 -15.04 -3.34 -3.38
CA ASP A 30 -14.13 -2.59 -2.51
C ASP A 30 -13.47 -3.56 -1.51
N ILE A 31 -12.14 -3.51 -1.40
CA ILE A 31 -11.38 -4.36 -0.48
C ILE A 31 -11.21 -3.66 0.85
N PHE A 32 -11.70 -4.28 1.93
CA PHE A 32 -11.57 -3.74 3.28
C PHE A 32 -10.12 -3.82 3.80
N ILE A 33 -9.66 -2.80 4.53
CA ILE A 33 -8.32 -2.79 5.14
C ILE A 33 -8.37 -2.34 6.60
N HIS A 34 -7.59 -3.03 7.44
CA HIS A 34 -7.30 -2.67 8.83
C HIS A 34 -5.82 -2.33 9.01
N TYR A 35 -5.49 -1.41 9.90
CA TYR A 35 -4.11 -0.91 10.08
C TYR A 35 -3.12 -2.01 10.43
N SER A 36 -3.55 -3.09 11.11
CA SER A 36 -2.67 -4.17 11.56
C SER A 36 -1.93 -4.84 10.40
N VAL A 37 -2.56 -4.92 9.23
CA VAL A 37 -1.99 -5.60 8.05
C VAL A 37 -1.03 -4.71 7.24
N ILE A 38 -0.95 -3.41 7.56
CA ILE A 38 -0.03 -2.48 6.89
C ILE A 38 1.40 -2.81 7.30
N GLN A 39 2.24 -3.03 6.28
CA GLN A 39 3.67 -3.32 6.37
C GLN A 39 4.44 -2.00 6.29
N MET A 40 4.55 -1.32 7.42
CA MET A 40 5.39 -0.14 7.59
C MET A 40 5.80 0.00 9.04
N ASP A 41 6.93 0.65 9.28
CA ASP A 41 7.38 1.02 10.60
C ASP A 41 6.64 2.26 11.14
N GLY A 42 6.57 2.37 12.45
CA GLY A 42 5.95 3.51 13.12
C GLY A 42 4.42 3.53 12.98
N PHE A 43 3.87 4.71 12.68
CA PHE A 43 2.42 4.92 12.66
C PHE A 43 1.81 4.40 11.35
N LYS A 44 1.05 3.30 11.44
CA LYS A 44 0.45 2.60 10.31
C LYS A 44 -0.71 3.38 9.68
N THR A 45 -0.40 4.18 8.67
CA THR A 45 -1.33 5.10 8.00
C THR A 45 -1.30 4.95 6.49
N LEU A 46 -2.43 5.24 5.84
CA LEU A 46 -2.52 5.36 4.39
C LEU A 46 -3.21 6.67 4.01
N LYS A 47 -2.99 7.13 2.78
CA LYS A 47 -3.64 8.33 2.22
C LYS A 47 -4.61 7.94 1.12
N ALA A 48 -5.73 8.65 0.99
CA ALA A 48 -6.60 8.50 -0.17
C ALA A 48 -5.82 8.79 -1.46
N GLY A 49 -6.01 7.97 -2.50
CA GLY A 49 -5.25 8.03 -3.74
C GLY A 49 -3.88 7.35 -3.70
N GLN A 50 -3.43 6.82 -2.56
CA GLN A 50 -2.14 6.14 -2.46
C GLN A 50 -2.20 4.75 -3.11
N THR A 51 -1.19 4.45 -3.93
CA THR A 51 -1.01 3.12 -4.51
C THR A 51 -0.47 2.15 -3.46
N VAL A 52 -1.03 0.94 -3.42
CA VAL A 52 -0.66 -0.12 -2.47
C VAL A 52 -0.63 -1.47 -3.19
N LYS A 53 0.26 -2.35 -2.72
CA LYS A 53 0.25 -3.79 -3.03
C LYS A 53 -0.31 -4.56 -1.84
N PHE A 54 -1.14 -5.56 -2.08
CA PHE A 54 -1.77 -6.33 -1.01
C PHE A 54 -2.16 -7.72 -1.50
N LEU A 55 -2.36 -8.64 -0.56
CA LEU A 55 -3.01 -9.91 -0.79
C LEU A 55 -4.51 -9.75 -0.45
N ILE A 56 -5.36 -10.55 -1.10
CA ILE A 56 -6.80 -10.59 -0.78
C ILE A 56 -7.16 -11.90 -0.09
N GLU A 57 -8.06 -11.81 0.87
CA GLU A 57 -8.69 -12.94 1.52
C GLU A 57 -10.20 -12.72 1.59
N ARG A 58 -10.98 -13.81 1.56
CA ARG A 58 -12.44 -13.74 1.67
C ARG A 58 -12.84 -13.87 3.14
N GLY A 59 -13.46 -12.84 3.70
CA GLY A 59 -14.02 -12.85 5.04
C GLY A 59 -15.55 -12.83 5.04
N ASP A 60 -16.13 -12.79 6.23
CA ASP A 60 -17.59 -12.86 6.46
C ASP A 60 -18.37 -11.69 5.83
N LYS A 61 -17.70 -10.55 5.61
CA LYS A 61 -18.31 -9.29 5.14
C LYS A 61 -17.80 -8.84 3.77
N GLY A 62 -17.16 -9.74 3.02
CA GLY A 62 -16.54 -9.45 1.73
C GLY A 62 -15.03 -9.65 1.75
N PHE A 63 -14.34 -9.06 0.78
CA PHE A 63 -12.89 -9.19 0.67
C PHE A 63 -12.14 -8.28 1.64
N LEU A 64 -11.09 -8.82 2.24
CA LEU A 64 -10.17 -8.09 3.11
C LEU A 64 -8.75 -8.15 2.55
N ALA A 65 -8.04 -7.06 2.73
CA ALA A 65 -6.63 -6.97 2.41
C ALA A 65 -5.79 -7.57 3.53
N THR A 66 -4.79 -8.36 3.15
CA THR A 66 -3.73 -8.83 4.04
C THR A 66 -2.38 -8.42 3.46
N CYS A 67 -1.37 -8.25 4.33
CA CYS A 67 -0.02 -7.85 3.93
C CYS A 67 0.01 -6.64 2.98
N VAL A 68 -0.40 -5.47 3.47
CA VAL A 68 -0.53 -4.26 2.65
C VAL A 68 0.77 -3.48 2.67
N ILE A 69 1.37 -3.28 1.51
CA ILE A 69 2.64 -2.59 1.30
C ILE A 69 2.35 -1.30 0.52
N PRO A 70 2.60 -0.12 1.09
CA PRO A 70 2.53 1.13 0.34
C PRO A 70 3.55 1.16 -0.81
N VAL A 71 3.10 1.58 -1.99
CA VAL A 71 3.99 1.78 -3.14
C VAL A 71 4.40 3.25 -3.17
N TYR A 72 5.68 3.49 -2.98
CA TYR A 72 6.29 4.81 -3.09
C TYR A 72 6.92 4.91 -4.48
N GLU A 73 6.28 5.64 -5.39
CA GLU A 73 6.65 5.68 -6.81
C GLU A 73 7.73 6.72 -7.15
N THR A 74 8.30 7.41 -6.16
CA THR A 74 9.20 8.53 -6.42
C THR A 74 10.67 8.11 -6.54
N ARG A 75 11.19 8.27 -7.77
CA ARG A 75 12.62 8.40 -8.06
C ARG A 75 13.29 9.42 -7.12
N ASP A 76 12.56 10.44 -6.68
CA ASP A 76 13.05 11.48 -5.77
C ASP A 76 13.38 10.99 -4.37
N GLU A 77 12.59 10.09 -3.75
CA GLU A 77 12.92 9.54 -2.42
C GLU A 77 14.14 8.63 -2.48
N TYR A 78 14.27 7.83 -3.55
CA TYR A 78 15.45 7.00 -3.79
C TYR A 78 16.73 7.84 -3.98
N LEU A 79 16.65 8.96 -4.70
CA LEU A 79 17.77 9.89 -4.88
C LEU A 79 18.13 10.63 -3.59
N ILE A 80 17.14 10.97 -2.75
CA ILE A 80 17.36 11.57 -1.43
C ILE A 80 18.08 10.59 -0.49
N LEU A 81 17.68 9.32 -0.49
CA LEU A 81 18.34 8.25 0.28
C LEU A 81 19.78 7.98 -0.19
N ARG A 82 20.03 7.90 -1.50
CA ARG A 82 21.39 7.71 -2.05
C ARG A 82 22.34 8.86 -1.71
N ARG A 83 21.86 10.12 -1.72
CA ARG A 83 22.68 11.27 -1.30
C ARG A 83 23.07 11.22 0.18
N GLN A 84 22.22 10.68 1.04
CA GLN A 84 22.51 10.57 2.47
C GLN A 84 23.46 9.40 2.80
N GLN A 85 23.55 8.40 1.92
CA GLN A 85 24.42 7.23 2.10
C GLN A 85 25.76 7.31 1.35
N GLY A 86 26.01 8.37 0.57
CA GLY A 86 27.32 8.59 -0.07
C GLY A 86 27.69 7.62 -1.18
N GLU A 87 26.73 6.82 -1.68
CA GLU A 87 26.96 5.86 -2.76
C GLU A 87 26.95 6.57 -4.12
N THR A 88 28.15 6.80 -4.67
CA THR A 88 28.31 7.21 -6.06
C THR A 88 28.02 6.01 -6.97
N ALA A 89 26.89 6.06 -7.69
CA ALA A 89 26.68 5.16 -8.82
C ALA A 89 27.68 5.54 -9.92
N GLN A 90 28.61 4.64 -10.22
CA GLN A 90 29.39 4.70 -11.46
C GLN A 90 28.42 4.38 -12.60
N GLU A 91 28.02 5.41 -13.34
CA GLU A 91 27.45 5.24 -14.67
C GLU A 91 28.56 4.76 -15.61
N THR A 92 28.34 3.66 -16.33
CA THR A 92 29.08 3.27 -17.54
C THR A 92 28.07 2.94 -18.62
#